data_AF-A0AAD4XCE4-F1
#
_entry.id   AF-A0AAD4XCE4-F1
#
_cell.length_a   1.000
_cell.length_b   1.000
_cell.length_c   1.000
_cell.angle_alpha   90.00
_cell.angle_beta   90.00
_cell.angle_gamma   90.00
#
_symmetry.space_group_name_H-M   'P 1'
#
loop_
_entity.id
_entity.type
_entity.pdbx_description
1 polymer ?
#
loop_
_entity_poly.entity_id
_entity_poly.type
_entity_poly.pdbx_seq_one_letter_code
_entity_poly.pdbx_strand_id
1 'polypeptide(L)'
;MENQDRNITVEEGSVHGPDKKLKPYAKMALIEFRLRLEKSIQANDLFDNMHITRKIDKCHSKADLREDVIDKRDISLWGVPLLPSEDHEGTDVILLKFLRARDFKVLEAFELLQKTLIWRREFGTDGIVEEDFGRDLKNVAFLDGSDKQGQPLSYIVYGAFKDKDLYQSMFGCVDNNSDKFVRWRVQCIERGIENLNLKDGGINSIVHITDLKDLYKYVPFWYYAYHALSSRMLTQRMKNKFIFARPSKVAKTLLKYIAPEYIPVQYGGLKRESDQEFTPSDQVSDATVEGGIIETIKFPISEPGVTIVWDITVVGWDVTYQEEFIPDDEGSYKIVIQSERKMSATVRSSYYINEPGKIQLIITNNTFKKKKILYRSKFKPTIPMYVKIR
;
A
#
# COMPACT_ATOMS: atom_id res chain seq x y z
N MET A 1 29.27 -14.95 -1.81
CA MET A 1 28.63 -13.73 -2.35
C MET A 1 27.19 -14.08 -2.67
N GLU A 2 26.32 -14.07 -1.67
CA GLU A 2 24.92 -14.47 -1.79
C GLU A 2 24.04 -13.28 -2.19
N ASN A 3 23.42 -13.40 -3.36
CA ASN A 3 22.31 -12.55 -3.78
C ASN A 3 21.12 -12.84 -2.84
N GLN A 4 20.89 -11.98 -1.85
CA GLN A 4 19.77 -12.11 -0.92
C GLN A 4 18.49 -11.43 -1.45
N ASP A 5 17.42 -12.22 -1.38
CA ASP A 5 16.14 -12.07 -2.07
C ASP A 5 15.29 -10.89 -1.58
N ARG A 6 14.82 -10.04 -2.52
CA ARG A 6 13.71 -9.10 -2.30
C ARG A 6 12.34 -9.79 -2.47
N ASN A 7 11.67 -10.20 -1.40
CA ASN A 7 10.29 -10.70 -1.50
C ASN A 7 9.30 -9.58 -1.13
N ILE A 8 8.20 -9.46 -1.87
CA ILE A 8 7.09 -8.55 -1.53
C ILE A 8 5.81 -9.34 -1.34
N THR A 9 5.08 -9.01 -0.29
CA THR A 9 3.71 -9.49 -0.07
C THR A 9 2.74 -8.38 -0.41
N VAL A 10 1.78 -8.66 -1.28
CA VAL A 10 0.62 -7.78 -1.49
C VAL A 10 -0.56 -8.44 -0.79
N GLU A 11 -1.17 -7.75 0.17
CA GLU A 11 -2.45 -8.18 0.75
C GLU A 11 -3.58 -7.42 0.04
N GLU A 12 -4.42 -8.15 -0.66
CA GLU A 12 -5.59 -7.56 -1.32
C GLU A 12 -6.63 -7.11 -0.28
N GLY A 13 -6.93 -5.80 -0.33
CA GLY A 13 -8.21 -5.29 0.11
C GLY A 13 -9.34 -6.04 -0.58
N SER A 14 -10.46 -6.26 0.14
CA SER A 14 -11.60 -7.02 -0.39
C SER A 14 -11.98 -6.56 -1.81
N VAL A 15 -11.79 -7.40 -2.83
CA VAL A 15 -12.35 -7.19 -4.16
C VAL A 15 -13.88 -7.27 -4.04
N HIS A 16 -14.51 -6.13 -3.85
CA HIS A 16 -15.92 -5.93 -4.12
C HIS A 16 -15.99 -4.80 -5.13
N GLY A 17 -16.04 -5.17 -6.40
CA GLY A 17 -16.49 -4.24 -7.43
C GLY A 17 -17.92 -3.76 -7.14
N PRO A 18 -18.34 -2.65 -7.76
CA PRO A 18 -19.69 -2.16 -7.62
C PRO A 18 -20.68 -3.23 -8.15
N ASP A 19 -21.81 -3.40 -7.46
CA ASP A 19 -22.95 -4.20 -7.91
C ASP A 19 -22.83 -5.75 -7.98
N LYS A 20 -22.56 -6.39 -6.84
CA LYS A 20 -23.23 -7.69 -6.58
C LYS A 20 -24.31 -7.50 -5.55
N LYS A 21 -25.57 -7.43 -6.03
CA LYS A 21 -26.77 -7.51 -5.17
C LYS A 21 -26.57 -8.61 -4.14
N LEU A 22 -26.70 -8.24 -2.87
CA LEU A 22 -26.52 -9.17 -1.76
C LEU A 22 -27.45 -10.38 -1.96
N LYS A 23 -26.91 -11.59 -1.82
CA LYS A 23 -27.70 -12.83 -1.91
C LYS A 23 -28.78 -12.85 -0.81
N PRO A 24 -29.93 -13.53 -1.01
CA PRO A 24 -31.02 -13.54 -0.04
C PRO A 24 -30.60 -13.94 1.38
N TYR A 25 -29.80 -15.01 1.53
CA TYR A 25 -29.32 -15.44 2.85
C TYR A 25 -28.45 -14.38 3.54
N ALA A 26 -27.65 -13.62 2.78
CA ALA A 26 -26.80 -12.57 3.31
C ALA A 26 -27.62 -11.37 3.80
N LYS A 27 -28.73 -11.06 3.12
CA LYS A 27 -29.67 -10.03 3.58
C LYS A 27 -30.34 -10.43 4.89
N MET A 28 -30.79 -11.69 4.99
CA MET A 28 -31.39 -12.22 6.22
C MET A 28 -30.40 -12.20 7.38
N ALA A 29 -29.16 -12.63 7.16
CA ALA A 29 -28.11 -12.57 8.17
C ALA A 29 -27.81 -11.14 8.64
N LEU A 30 -27.84 -10.16 7.73
CA LEU A 30 -27.65 -8.74 8.08
C LEU A 30 -28.81 -8.22 8.93
N ILE A 31 -30.05 -8.51 8.57
CA ILE A 31 -31.23 -8.12 9.35
C ILE A 31 -31.18 -8.74 10.75
N GLU A 32 -30.89 -10.04 10.84
CA GLU A 32 -30.76 -10.74 12.12
C GLU A 32 -29.64 -10.14 12.98
N PHE A 33 -28.49 -9.82 12.37
CA PHE A 33 -27.37 -9.20 13.07
C PHE A 33 -27.72 -7.80 13.59
N ARG A 34 -28.40 -6.96 12.78
CA ARG A 34 -28.90 -5.64 13.21
C ARG A 34 -29.82 -5.77 14.42
N LEU A 35 -30.83 -6.64 14.34
CA LEU A 35 -31.79 -6.85 15.44
C LEU A 35 -31.09 -7.32 16.71
N ARG A 36 -30.09 -8.20 16.60
CA ARG A 36 -29.34 -8.69 17.75
C ARG A 36 -28.48 -7.61 18.39
N LEU A 37 -27.80 -6.82 17.55
CA LEU A 37 -26.98 -5.70 18.01
C LEU A 37 -27.83 -4.63 18.69
N GLU A 38 -28.97 -4.28 18.10
CA GLU A 38 -29.89 -3.30 18.65
C GLU A 38 -30.45 -3.73 20.01
N LYS A 39 -30.93 -4.99 20.12
CA LYS A 39 -31.38 -5.54 21.40
C LYS A 39 -30.30 -5.48 22.46
N SER A 40 -29.06 -5.79 22.08
CA SER A 40 -27.93 -5.82 23.00
C SER A 40 -27.52 -4.43 23.50
N ILE A 41 -27.49 -3.44 22.60
CA ILE A 41 -27.26 -2.04 22.98
C ILE A 41 -28.41 -1.52 23.85
N GLN A 42 -29.66 -1.86 23.54
CA GLN A 42 -30.81 -1.42 24.33
C GLN A 42 -30.82 -2.03 25.74
N ALA A 43 -30.43 -3.29 25.86
CA ALA A 43 -30.30 -4.03 27.12
C ALA A 43 -29.04 -3.67 27.94
N ASN A 44 -28.13 -2.86 27.39
CA ASN A 44 -26.80 -2.56 27.95
C ASN A 44 -25.92 -3.81 28.16
N ASP A 45 -26.20 -4.92 27.49
CA ASP A 45 -25.49 -6.20 27.66
C ASP A 45 -24.36 -6.42 26.62
N LEU A 46 -24.13 -5.44 25.74
CA LEU A 46 -23.14 -5.52 24.65
C LEU A 46 -21.75 -5.88 25.16
N PHE A 47 -21.43 -5.47 26.38
CA PHE A 47 -20.16 -5.73 27.06
C PHE A 47 -20.27 -6.71 28.23
N ASP A 48 -21.39 -7.40 28.46
CA ASP A 48 -21.54 -8.24 29.67
C ASP A 48 -20.56 -9.42 29.74
N ASN A 49 -20.07 -9.88 28.59
CA ASN A 49 -18.96 -10.84 28.52
C ASN A 49 -17.62 -10.29 29.10
N MET A 50 -17.50 -8.98 29.30
CA MET A 50 -16.32 -8.29 29.89
C MET A 50 -16.08 -8.74 31.35
N HIS A 51 -17.12 -9.18 32.06
CA HIS A 51 -16.97 -9.69 33.43
C HIS A 51 -16.48 -11.14 33.50
N ILE A 52 -16.65 -11.93 32.44
CA ILE A 52 -16.21 -13.33 32.40
C ILE A 52 -14.70 -13.41 32.16
N THR A 53 -14.16 -12.60 31.24
CA THR A 53 -12.72 -12.59 30.94
C THR A 53 -11.90 -11.99 32.10
N ARG A 54 -12.40 -10.94 32.76
CA ARG A 54 -11.76 -10.37 33.98
C ARG A 54 -11.68 -11.35 35.15
N LYS A 55 -12.60 -12.32 35.26
CA LYS A 55 -12.54 -13.35 36.32
C LYS A 55 -11.42 -14.37 36.10
N ILE A 56 -10.95 -14.54 34.86
CA ILE A 56 -9.89 -15.50 34.54
C ILE A 56 -8.50 -14.87 34.80
N ASP A 57 -8.35 -13.55 34.64
CA ASP A 57 -7.04 -12.87 34.77
C ASP A 57 -6.79 -12.15 36.11
N LYS A 58 -7.79 -11.97 36.99
CA LYS A 58 -7.60 -11.31 38.30
C LYS A 58 -7.37 -12.30 39.45
N CYS A 59 -6.18 -12.89 39.49
CA CYS A 59 -5.46 -13.10 40.75
C CYS A 59 -4.42 -11.98 40.87
N HIS A 60 -4.84 -10.80 41.33
CA HIS A 60 -4.09 -9.84 42.15
C HIS A 60 -4.64 -8.41 42.00
N SER A 61 -4.92 -7.81 43.16
CA SER A 61 -5.27 -6.42 43.46
C SER A 61 -6.68 -5.91 43.10
N LYS A 62 -7.38 -5.51 44.18
CA LYS A 62 -8.60 -4.70 44.18
C LYS A 62 -8.19 -3.23 44.00
N ALA A 63 -8.65 -2.61 42.93
CA ALA A 63 -8.72 -1.15 42.80
C ALA A 63 -10.07 -0.81 42.18
N ASP A 64 -10.66 0.27 42.69
CA ASP A 64 -12.05 0.70 42.55
C ASP A 64 -12.57 0.76 41.12
N LEU A 65 -13.73 0.14 40.90
CA LEU A 65 -14.49 0.17 39.65
C LEU A 65 -15.57 1.24 39.78
N ARG A 66 -15.38 2.41 39.17
CA ARG A 66 -16.52 3.23 38.74
C ARG A 66 -17.06 2.59 37.46
N GLU A 67 -18.34 2.24 37.45
CA GLU A 67 -19.05 1.90 36.21
C GLU A 67 -19.17 3.20 35.41
N ASP A 68 -18.30 3.37 34.43
CA ASP A 68 -18.48 4.40 33.41
C ASP A 68 -19.76 4.04 32.64
N VAL A 69 -20.85 4.79 32.88
CA VAL A 69 -22.09 4.66 32.14
C VAL A 69 -21.82 5.09 30.70
N ILE A 70 -21.60 4.13 29.82
CA ILE A 70 -21.41 4.36 28.38
C ILE A 70 -22.74 4.84 27.81
N ASP A 71 -22.78 6.06 27.25
CA ASP A 71 -23.96 6.50 26.50
C ASP A 71 -24.14 5.60 25.28
N LYS A 72 -25.37 5.15 25.05
CA LYS A 72 -25.74 4.30 23.91
C LYS A 72 -25.39 4.95 22.57
N ARG A 73 -25.32 6.29 22.54
CA ARG A 73 -24.97 7.10 21.36
C ARG A 73 -23.46 7.12 21.06
N ASP A 74 -22.63 6.69 22.00
CA ASP A 74 -21.16 6.72 21.84
C ASP A 74 -20.60 5.43 21.23
N ILE A 75 -21.45 4.41 20.99
CA ILE A 75 -21.00 3.12 20.44
C ILE A 75 -20.81 3.26 18.92
N SER A 76 -19.59 3.62 18.54
CA SER A 76 -19.15 3.72 17.15
C SER A 76 -17.93 2.85 16.87
N LEU A 77 -17.69 2.57 15.59
CA LEU A 77 -16.46 1.93 15.11
C LEU A 77 -15.94 2.69 13.90
N TRP A 78 -14.73 3.24 14.02
CA TRP A 78 -14.10 4.07 12.98
C TRP A 78 -15.00 5.23 12.52
N GLY A 79 -15.62 5.92 13.48
CA GLY A 79 -16.53 7.05 13.22
C GLY A 79 -17.92 6.67 12.69
N VAL A 80 -18.22 5.38 12.51
CA VAL A 80 -19.54 4.90 12.10
C VAL A 80 -20.36 4.50 13.33
N PRO A 81 -21.53 5.10 13.56
CA PRO A 81 -22.41 4.67 14.64
C PRO A 81 -22.89 3.23 14.42
N LEU A 82 -22.84 2.42 15.47
CA LEU A 82 -23.26 1.02 15.40
C LEU A 82 -24.73 0.81 15.78
N LEU A 83 -25.38 1.82 16.35
CA LEU A 83 -26.79 1.74 16.72
C LEU A 83 -27.66 1.67 15.45
N PRO A 84 -28.31 0.53 15.14
CA PRO A 84 -28.98 0.37 13.85
C PRO A 84 -30.19 1.30 13.65
N SER A 85 -30.78 1.82 14.74
CA SER A 85 -31.89 2.77 14.69
C SER A 85 -31.51 4.18 14.23
N GLU A 86 -30.21 4.51 14.18
CA GLU A 86 -29.73 5.78 13.62
C GLU A 86 -29.68 5.78 12.08
N ASP A 87 -29.94 4.61 11.46
CA ASP A 87 -30.01 4.41 10.01
C ASP A 87 -28.83 5.00 9.22
N HIS A 88 -27.64 4.90 9.79
CA HIS A 88 -26.42 5.41 9.15
C HIS A 88 -25.96 4.44 8.03
N GLU A 89 -25.74 4.98 6.83
CA GLU A 89 -25.37 4.20 5.63
C GLU A 89 -24.13 3.30 5.83
N GLY A 90 -23.19 3.74 6.68
CA GLY A 90 -21.97 2.99 6.98
C GLY A 90 -22.14 1.83 7.95
N THR A 91 -23.23 1.77 8.72
CA THR A 91 -23.43 0.71 9.73
C THR A 91 -23.48 -0.66 9.05
N ASP A 92 -24.23 -0.77 7.96
CA ASP A 92 -24.32 -2.02 7.19
C ASP A 92 -22.98 -2.42 6.57
N VAL A 93 -22.18 -1.44 6.11
CA VAL A 93 -20.84 -1.72 5.57
C VAL A 93 -19.96 -2.37 6.64
N ILE A 94 -20.02 -1.88 7.87
CA ILE A 94 -19.28 -2.44 9.01
C ILE A 94 -19.81 -3.82 9.38
N LEU A 95 -21.12 -3.97 9.60
CA LEU A 95 -21.72 -5.26 9.98
C LEU A 95 -21.45 -6.34 8.91
N LEU A 96 -21.51 -5.97 7.63
CA LEU A 96 -21.17 -6.88 6.54
C LEU A 96 -19.71 -7.30 6.56
N LYS A 97 -18.75 -6.49 7.04
CA LYS A 97 -17.35 -6.93 7.21
C LYS A 97 -17.25 -8.04 8.25
N PHE A 98 -17.93 -7.91 9.39
CA PHE A 98 -17.96 -8.96 10.43
C PHE A 98 -18.67 -10.24 9.95
N LEU A 99 -19.83 -10.10 9.30
CA LEU A 99 -20.53 -11.24 8.71
C LEU A 99 -19.66 -11.96 7.68
N ARG A 100 -19.04 -11.22 6.76
CA ARG A 100 -18.11 -11.78 5.76
C ARG A 100 -16.93 -12.49 6.42
N ALA A 101 -16.41 -11.99 7.55
CA ALA A 101 -15.31 -12.61 8.28
C ALA A 101 -15.69 -13.93 8.97
N ARG A 102 -16.99 -14.20 9.13
CA ARG A 102 -17.54 -15.40 9.77
C ARG A 102 -18.53 -16.14 8.87
N ASP A 103 -18.34 -16.04 7.56
CA ASP A 103 -19.14 -16.74 6.54
C ASP A 103 -20.66 -16.60 6.74
N PHE A 104 -21.09 -15.40 7.14
CA PHE A 104 -22.47 -15.00 7.45
C PHE A 104 -23.13 -15.74 8.62
N LYS A 105 -22.34 -16.34 9.51
CA LYS A 105 -22.82 -16.87 10.79
C LYS A 105 -22.99 -15.72 11.79
N VAL A 106 -24.25 -15.35 12.04
CA VAL A 106 -24.62 -14.16 12.82
C VAL A 106 -24.07 -14.18 14.25
N LEU A 107 -24.16 -15.32 14.94
CA LEU A 107 -23.68 -15.45 16.32
C LEU A 107 -22.16 -15.23 16.42
N GLU A 108 -21.38 -15.89 15.55
CA GLU A 108 -19.92 -15.76 15.52
C GLU A 108 -19.48 -14.33 15.10
N ALA A 109 -20.23 -13.69 14.18
CA ALA A 109 -19.97 -12.33 13.74
C ALA A 109 -20.25 -11.30 14.85
N PHE A 110 -21.34 -11.50 15.61
CA PHE A 110 -21.69 -10.67 16.76
C PHE A 110 -20.66 -10.82 17.88
N GLU A 111 -20.25 -12.04 18.21
CA GLU A 111 -19.19 -12.27 19.21
C GLU A 111 -17.85 -11.63 18.77
N LEU A 112 -17.51 -11.70 17.48
CA LEU A 112 -16.32 -11.04 16.94
C LEU A 112 -16.42 -9.50 17.10
N LEU A 113 -17.57 -8.90 16.82
CA LEU A 113 -17.79 -7.47 17.02
C LEU A 113 -17.60 -7.08 18.49
N GLN A 114 -18.21 -7.82 19.42
CA GLN A 114 -18.04 -7.57 20.86
C GLN A 114 -16.57 -7.63 21.28
N LYS A 115 -15.85 -8.69 20.87
CA LYS A 115 -14.41 -8.83 21.16
C LYS A 115 -13.59 -7.70 20.58
N THR A 116 -13.91 -7.23 19.37
CA THR A 116 -13.24 -6.08 18.76
C THR A 116 -13.47 -4.80 19.55
N LEU A 117 -14.72 -4.51 19.95
CA LEU A 117 -15.03 -3.30 20.73
C LEU A 117 -14.36 -3.31 22.11
N ILE A 118 -14.35 -4.47 22.80
CA ILE A 118 -13.65 -4.64 24.08
C ILE A 118 -12.15 -4.41 23.89
N TRP A 119 -11.53 -5.10 22.92
CA TRP A 119 -10.09 -4.95 22.66
C TRP A 119 -9.72 -3.51 22.31
N ARG A 120 -10.51 -2.82 21.48
CA ARG A 120 -10.26 -1.40 21.13
C ARG A 120 -10.22 -0.51 22.37
N ARG A 121 -11.16 -0.71 23.29
CA ARG A 121 -11.21 0.03 24.57
C ARG A 121 -10.01 -0.29 25.45
N GLU A 122 -9.71 -1.57 25.64
CA GLU A 122 -8.59 -2.01 26.50
C GLU A 122 -7.23 -1.60 25.94
N PHE A 123 -7.07 -1.64 24.62
CA PHE A 123 -5.85 -1.27 23.92
C PHE A 123 -5.70 0.26 23.73
N GLY A 124 -6.79 1.02 23.88
CA GLY A 124 -6.82 2.47 23.74
C GLY A 124 -6.66 2.94 22.29
N THR A 125 -7.30 2.25 21.33
CA THR A 125 -7.11 2.54 19.89
C THR A 125 -7.60 3.92 19.46
N ASP A 126 -8.60 4.47 20.12
CA ASP A 126 -9.23 5.72 19.67
C ASP A 126 -8.30 6.93 19.84
N GLY A 127 -7.32 6.86 20.75
CA GLY A 127 -6.27 7.86 20.93
C GLY A 127 -4.95 7.52 20.23
N ILE A 128 -4.83 6.35 19.59
CA ILE A 128 -3.53 5.82 19.15
C ILE A 128 -2.94 6.62 17.98
N VAL A 129 -3.77 7.31 17.20
CA VAL A 129 -3.33 8.11 16.04
C VAL A 129 -2.44 9.28 16.47
N GLU A 130 -2.70 9.81 17.68
CA GLU A 130 -1.99 10.94 18.30
C GLU A 130 -0.73 10.52 19.08
N GLU A 131 -0.50 9.22 19.28
CA GLU A 131 0.69 8.74 19.99
C GLU A 131 1.98 9.04 19.20
N ASP A 132 2.98 9.57 19.90
CA ASP A 132 4.30 9.82 19.32
C ASP A 132 5.19 8.58 19.43
N PHE A 133 5.54 8.00 18.29
CA PHE A 133 6.49 6.89 18.18
C PHE A 133 7.88 7.33 17.70
N GLY A 134 8.11 8.64 17.51
CA GLY A 134 9.35 9.23 17.01
C GLY A 134 9.30 9.63 15.53
N ARG A 135 10.31 10.39 15.09
CA ARG A 135 10.28 11.14 13.82
C ARG A 135 10.55 10.33 12.55
N ASP A 136 11.09 9.11 12.66
CA ASP A 136 11.72 8.43 11.51
C ASP A 136 10.97 7.20 10.98
N LEU A 137 9.75 6.93 11.46
CA LEU A 137 8.97 5.76 11.05
C LEU A 137 8.21 5.93 9.73
N LYS A 138 8.18 7.16 9.18
CA LYS A 138 7.59 7.46 7.87
C LYS A 138 8.27 6.70 6.73
N ASN A 139 9.56 6.38 6.88
CA ASN A 139 10.31 5.58 5.91
C ASN A 139 10.02 4.08 6.03
N VAL A 140 9.43 3.64 7.16
CA VAL A 140 9.06 2.24 7.39
C VAL A 140 7.63 1.99 6.93
N ALA A 141 6.68 2.86 7.24
CA ALA A 141 5.29 2.69 6.82
C ALA A 141 4.70 4.02 6.35
N PHE A 142 4.15 4.01 5.14
CA PHE A 142 3.56 5.20 4.51
C PHE A 142 2.39 4.84 3.61
N LEU A 143 1.45 5.79 3.48
CA LEU A 143 0.33 5.73 2.55
C LEU A 143 0.68 6.56 1.33
N ASP A 144 0.61 5.96 0.13
CA ASP A 144 1.05 6.68 -1.06
C ASP A 144 0.43 6.15 -2.37
N GLY A 145 -0.54 6.90 -2.89
CA GLY A 145 -1.26 6.58 -4.12
C GLY A 145 -2.39 5.57 -3.93
N SER A 146 -2.96 5.14 -5.06
CA SER A 146 -4.09 4.20 -5.11
C SER A 146 -3.86 3.12 -6.17
N ASP A 147 -4.52 1.97 -5.99
CA ASP A 147 -4.60 0.93 -7.01
C ASP A 147 -5.55 1.35 -8.16
N LYS A 148 -5.69 0.51 -9.19
CA LYS A 148 -6.58 0.76 -10.33
C LYS A 148 -8.07 0.80 -9.97
N GLN A 149 -8.45 0.35 -8.76
CA GLN A 149 -9.81 0.42 -8.22
C GLN A 149 -9.99 1.61 -7.26
N GLY A 150 -8.96 2.45 -7.10
CA GLY A 150 -8.97 3.59 -6.19
C GLY A 150 -8.57 3.25 -4.74
N GLN A 151 -8.31 1.99 -4.41
CA GLN A 151 -7.96 1.58 -3.04
C GLN A 151 -6.63 2.20 -2.61
N PRO A 152 -6.56 2.86 -1.44
CA PRO A 152 -5.31 3.40 -0.92
C PRO A 152 -4.22 2.33 -0.82
N LEU A 153 -3.00 2.71 -1.18
CA LEU A 153 -1.82 1.87 -1.05
C LEU A 153 -1.09 2.16 0.25
N SER A 154 -0.83 1.11 1.04
CA SER A 154 -0.05 1.19 2.28
C SER A 154 1.23 0.40 2.10
N TYR A 155 2.36 1.10 2.06
CA TYR A 155 3.68 0.51 1.96
C TYR A 155 4.26 0.25 3.34
N ILE A 156 4.90 -0.90 3.51
CA ILE A 156 5.63 -1.27 4.71
C ILE A 156 7.00 -1.79 4.28
N VAL A 157 8.07 -1.09 4.62
CA VAL A 157 9.44 -1.34 4.17
C VAL A 157 10.31 -1.68 5.38
N TYR A 158 10.40 -2.97 5.70
CA TYR A 158 11.17 -3.41 6.86
C TYR A 158 12.68 -3.18 6.74
N GLY A 159 13.21 -3.11 5.50
CA GLY A 159 14.61 -2.76 5.25
C GLY A 159 15.03 -1.38 5.78
N ALA A 160 14.09 -0.48 6.09
CA ALA A 160 14.37 0.80 6.70
C ALA A 160 15.00 0.67 8.11
N PHE A 161 14.73 -0.43 8.84
CA PHE A 161 15.37 -0.76 10.12
C PHE A 161 16.87 -1.12 10.00
N LYS A 162 17.47 -0.98 8.80
CA LYS A 162 18.92 -0.95 8.65
C LYS A 162 19.57 0.22 9.36
N ASP A 163 18.84 1.32 9.51
CA ASP A 163 19.26 2.43 10.35
C ASP A 163 19.30 1.97 11.82
N LYS A 164 20.48 2.05 12.43
CA LYS A 164 20.70 1.57 13.80
C LYS A 164 19.92 2.38 14.82
N ASP A 165 19.79 3.68 14.63
CA ASP A 165 19.11 4.57 15.56
C ASP A 165 17.61 4.30 15.50
N LEU A 166 17.07 4.06 14.30
CA LEU A 166 15.68 3.63 14.10
C LEU A 166 15.41 2.26 14.73
N TYR A 167 16.27 1.29 14.48
CA TYR A 167 16.15 -0.05 15.06
C TYR A 167 16.21 0.01 16.59
N GLN A 168 17.16 0.76 17.16
CA GLN A 168 17.31 0.87 18.61
C GLN A 168 16.16 1.66 19.24
N SER A 169 15.63 2.68 18.56
CA SER A 169 14.43 3.40 19.01
C SER A 169 13.20 2.47 19.07
N MET A 170 13.03 1.57 18.10
CA MET A 170 11.87 0.68 18.02
C MET A 170 12.03 -0.62 18.83
N PHE A 171 13.23 -1.19 18.85
CA PHE A 171 13.52 -2.53 19.38
C PHE A 171 14.66 -2.54 20.43
N GLY A 172 15.10 -1.41 20.96
CA GLY A 172 16.21 -1.33 21.92
C GLY A 172 15.85 -1.57 23.39
N CYS A 173 14.56 -1.51 23.77
CA CYS A 173 14.11 -1.62 25.15
C CYS A 173 13.59 -3.03 25.49
N VAL A 174 14.46 -3.86 26.08
CA VAL A 174 14.26 -5.32 26.27
C VAL A 174 12.91 -5.70 26.89
N ASP A 175 12.35 -4.87 27.77
CA ASP A 175 11.16 -5.20 28.55
C ASP A 175 9.82 -4.90 27.84
N ASN A 176 9.79 -4.03 26.81
CA ASN A 176 8.55 -3.56 26.16
C ASN A 176 8.62 -3.45 24.61
N ASN A 177 9.66 -4.00 23.99
CA ASN A 177 9.91 -3.89 22.54
C ASN A 177 8.75 -4.41 21.65
N SER A 178 8.06 -5.46 22.08
CA SER A 178 6.94 -6.00 21.32
C SER A 178 5.71 -5.11 21.39
N ASP A 179 5.43 -4.52 22.55
CA ASP A 179 4.26 -3.66 22.74
C ASP A 179 4.39 -2.37 21.92
N LYS A 180 5.52 -1.66 22.02
CA LYS A 180 5.76 -0.42 21.25
C LYS A 180 5.58 -0.65 19.74
N PHE A 181 6.16 -1.73 19.21
CA PHE A 181 6.03 -2.06 17.80
C PHE A 181 4.59 -2.42 17.42
N VAL A 182 3.89 -3.22 18.23
CA VAL A 182 2.48 -3.58 17.96
C VAL A 182 1.58 -2.34 18.01
N ARG A 183 1.76 -1.46 19.00
CA ARG A 183 1.03 -0.18 19.08
C ARG A 183 1.28 0.68 17.84
N TRP A 184 2.54 0.86 17.44
CA TRP A 184 2.87 1.57 16.21
C TRP A 184 2.23 0.94 14.97
N ARG A 185 2.23 -0.40 14.86
CA ARG A 185 1.58 -1.11 13.74
C ARG A 185 0.08 -0.87 13.71
N VAL A 186 -0.59 -0.88 14.87
CA VAL A 186 -2.01 -0.56 14.98
C VAL A 186 -2.25 0.90 14.57
N GLN A 187 -1.39 1.83 14.99
CA GLN A 187 -1.46 3.24 14.54
C GLN A 187 -1.39 3.37 13.02
N CYS A 188 -0.46 2.66 12.35
CA CYS A 188 -0.38 2.67 10.88
C CYS A 188 -1.67 2.19 10.22
N ILE A 189 -2.33 1.18 10.80
CA ILE A 189 -3.59 0.64 10.30
C ILE A 189 -4.73 1.63 10.53
N GLU A 190 -4.86 2.23 11.72
CA GLU A 190 -5.90 3.22 12.02
C GLU A 190 -5.78 4.46 11.12
N ARG A 191 -4.57 4.99 10.90
CA ARG A 191 -4.33 6.07 9.89
C ARG A 191 -4.73 5.66 8.49
N GLY A 192 -4.50 4.39 8.13
CA GLY A 192 -4.98 3.83 6.87
C GLY A 192 -6.51 3.82 6.78
N ILE A 193 -7.19 3.47 7.87
CA ILE A 193 -8.65 3.39 7.94
C ILE A 193 -9.30 4.78 7.84
N GLU A 194 -8.67 5.84 8.35
CA GLU A 194 -9.11 7.24 8.16
C GLU A 194 -9.20 7.66 6.69
N ASN A 195 -8.46 6.99 5.80
CA ASN A 195 -8.49 7.23 4.35
C ASN A 195 -9.58 6.42 3.62
N LEU A 196 -10.43 5.70 4.35
CA LEU A 196 -11.51 4.91 3.78
C LEU A 196 -12.85 5.66 3.78
N ASN A 197 -13.65 5.41 2.76
CA ASN A 197 -15.05 5.81 2.72
C ASN A 197 -15.91 4.58 3.08
N LEU A 198 -16.37 4.54 4.32
CA LEU A 198 -17.17 3.44 4.87
C LEU A 198 -18.67 3.53 4.53
N LYS A 199 -19.05 4.28 3.48
CA LYS A 199 -20.41 4.31 2.93
C LYS A 199 -20.62 3.25 1.86
N ASP A 200 -21.87 2.97 1.50
CA ASP A 200 -22.16 2.02 0.43
C ASP A 200 -21.56 2.48 -0.91
N GLY A 201 -20.99 1.54 -1.66
CA GLY A 201 -20.20 1.83 -2.87
C GLY A 201 -18.87 2.56 -2.63
N GLY A 202 -18.55 2.96 -1.40
CA GLY A 202 -17.32 3.64 -1.04
C GLY A 202 -16.10 2.72 -0.97
N ILE A 203 -14.91 3.32 -1.13
CA ILE A 203 -13.63 2.62 -1.01
C ILE A 203 -13.40 2.25 0.45
N ASN A 204 -13.63 0.99 0.79
CA ASN A 204 -13.62 0.50 2.17
C ASN A 204 -12.51 -0.54 2.43
N SER A 205 -11.47 -0.59 1.59
CA SER A 205 -10.33 -1.46 1.79
C SER A 205 -9.02 -0.83 1.34
N ILE A 206 -7.93 -1.30 1.94
CA ILE A 206 -6.55 -0.85 1.73
C ILE A 206 -5.79 -2.00 1.08
N VAL A 207 -4.87 -1.70 0.17
CA VAL A 207 -3.90 -2.66 -0.35
C VAL A 207 -2.59 -2.49 0.42
N HIS A 208 -2.19 -3.51 1.17
CA HIS A 208 -0.89 -3.49 1.85
C HIS A 208 0.20 -4.07 0.95
N ILE A 209 1.30 -3.35 0.80
CA ILE A 209 2.49 -3.76 0.07
C ILE A 209 3.63 -3.83 1.07
N THR A 210 4.00 -5.04 1.45
CA THR A 210 5.05 -5.28 2.43
C THR A 210 6.32 -5.73 1.74
N ASP A 211 7.35 -4.90 1.78
CA ASP A 211 8.70 -5.23 1.36
C ASP A 211 9.42 -5.97 2.49
N LEU A 212 9.64 -7.27 2.26
CA LEU A 212 10.28 -8.18 3.21
C LEU A 212 11.80 -8.27 2.99
N LYS A 213 12.37 -7.43 2.12
CA LYS A 213 13.82 -7.40 1.92
C LYS A 213 14.53 -7.10 3.24
N ASP A 214 15.57 -7.88 3.51
CA ASP A 214 16.43 -7.76 4.70
C ASP A 214 15.69 -7.92 6.05
N LEU A 215 14.42 -8.38 6.05
CA LEU A 215 13.59 -8.56 7.25
C LEU A 215 14.31 -9.41 8.32
N TYR A 216 14.92 -10.53 7.92
CA TYR A 216 15.62 -11.47 8.82
C TYR A 216 16.83 -10.90 9.51
N LYS A 217 17.33 -9.76 9.03
CA LYS A 217 18.47 -9.07 9.62
C LYS A 217 18.04 -8.02 10.65
N TYR A 218 16.85 -7.45 10.48
CA TYR A 218 16.45 -6.22 11.19
C TYR A 218 15.14 -6.35 11.97
N VAL A 219 14.55 -7.54 12.03
CA VAL A 219 13.36 -7.78 12.85
C VAL A 219 13.64 -8.89 13.87
N PRO A 220 13.36 -8.67 15.17
CA PRO A 220 13.64 -9.66 16.20
C PRO A 220 12.87 -10.98 16.04
N PHE A 221 13.40 -12.06 16.63
CA PHE A 221 12.80 -13.40 16.56
C PHE A 221 11.33 -13.46 17.00
N TRP A 222 10.94 -12.68 18.02
CA TRP A 222 9.57 -12.68 18.53
C TRP A 222 8.54 -12.25 17.47
N TYR A 223 8.90 -11.40 16.51
CA TYR A 223 8.03 -11.03 15.40
C TYR A 223 7.77 -12.24 14.49
N TYR A 224 8.78 -13.07 14.22
CA TYR A 224 8.59 -14.31 13.48
C TYR A 224 7.70 -15.29 14.24
N ALA A 225 7.90 -15.42 15.55
CA ALA A 225 7.04 -16.24 16.39
C ALA A 225 5.59 -15.73 16.35
N TYR A 226 5.39 -14.41 16.46
CA TYR A 226 4.08 -13.78 16.34
C TYR A 226 3.41 -14.03 14.98
N HIS A 227 4.13 -13.82 13.87
CA HIS A 227 3.60 -14.08 12.53
C HIS A 227 3.33 -15.56 12.28
N ALA A 228 4.19 -16.47 12.77
CA ALA A 228 3.98 -17.90 12.66
C ALA A 228 2.75 -18.36 13.45
N LEU A 229 2.57 -17.86 14.68
CA LEU A 229 1.42 -18.16 15.53
C LEU A 229 0.12 -17.58 14.96
N SER A 230 0.13 -16.31 14.54
CA SER A 230 -1.03 -15.64 13.95
C SER A 230 -1.42 -16.20 12.58
N SER A 231 -0.47 -16.73 11.79
CA SER A 231 -0.77 -17.37 10.49
C SER A 231 -1.70 -18.59 10.61
N ARG A 232 -1.66 -19.29 11.75
CA ARG A 232 -2.55 -20.42 12.06
C ARG A 232 -3.99 -19.98 12.28
N MET A 233 -4.19 -18.73 12.68
CA MET A 233 -5.49 -18.10 12.95
C MET A 233 -6.08 -17.39 11.72
N LEU A 234 -5.34 -17.33 10.59
CA LEU A 234 -5.85 -16.74 9.35
C LEU A 234 -6.88 -17.66 8.70
N THR A 235 -8.08 -17.12 8.44
CA THR A 235 -9.12 -17.84 7.68
C THR A 235 -8.63 -18.13 6.25
N GLN A 236 -9.14 -19.20 5.62
CA GLN A 236 -8.79 -19.50 4.22
C GLN A 236 -9.08 -18.32 3.29
N ARG A 237 -10.15 -17.58 3.58
CA ARG A 237 -10.51 -16.34 2.88
C ARG A 237 -9.44 -15.25 3.01
N MET A 238 -8.84 -15.07 4.20
CA MET A 238 -7.72 -14.14 4.37
C MET A 238 -6.50 -14.63 3.60
N LYS A 239 -6.14 -15.92 3.70
CA LYS A 239 -4.99 -16.51 2.99
C LYS A 239 -5.07 -16.31 1.47
N ASN A 240 -6.26 -16.37 0.89
CA ASN A 240 -6.47 -16.16 -0.54
C ASN A 240 -6.20 -14.71 -1.02
N LYS A 241 -6.09 -13.74 -0.10
CA LYS A 241 -5.77 -12.34 -0.41
C LYS A 241 -4.27 -12.06 -0.42
N PHE A 242 -3.45 -12.99 0.07
CA PHE A 242 -2.00 -12.82 0.13
C PHE A 242 -1.38 -13.23 -1.20
N ILE A 243 -0.63 -12.31 -1.79
CA ILE A 243 0.15 -12.55 -3.00
C ILE A 243 1.61 -12.37 -2.67
N PHE A 244 2.35 -13.48 -2.70
CA PHE A 244 3.79 -13.46 -2.52
C PHE A 244 4.50 -13.34 -3.87
N ALA A 245 5.26 -12.26 -4.04
CA ALA A 245 6.05 -12.00 -5.23
C ALA A 245 7.54 -12.18 -4.92
N ARG A 246 8.19 -13.06 -5.71
CA ARG A 246 9.65 -13.17 -5.78
C ARG A 246 10.26 -11.88 -6.35
N PRO A 247 11.56 -11.59 -6.08
CA PRO A 247 12.21 -10.34 -6.51
C PRO A 247 12.03 -10.04 -8.00
N SER A 248 12.29 -11.04 -8.82
CA SER A 248 12.18 -10.95 -10.28
C SER A 248 10.75 -10.78 -10.81
N LYS A 249 9.74 -10.94 -9.96
CA LYS A 249 8.31 -10.84 -10.30
C LYS A 249 7.61 -9.68 -9.62
N VAL A 250 8.28 -8.89 -8.77
CA VAL A 250 7.69 -7.77 -8.03
C VAL A 250 6.97 -6.80 -8.97
N ALA A 251 7.71 -6.17 -9.89
CA ALA A 251 7.17 -5.17 -10.82
C ALA A 251 5.98 -5.74 -11.62
N LYS A 252 6.15 -6.95 -12.17
CA LYS A 252 5.11 -7.65 -12.91
C LYS A 252 3.85 -7.91 -12.07
N THR A 253 3.99 -8.16 -10.78
CA THR A 253 2.87 -8.44 -9.87
C THR A 253 2.14 -7.15 -9.52
N LEU A 254 2.87 -6.09 -9.13
CA LEU A 254 2.30 -4.79 -8.81
C LEU A 254 1.56 -4.19 -10.00
N LEU A 255 2.11 -4.28 -11.22
CA LEU A 255 1.50 -3.75 -12.45
C LEU A 255 0.15 -4.40 -12.81
N LYS A 256 -0.19 -5.56 -12.22
CA LYS A 256 -1.53 -6.13 -12.39
C LYS A 256 -2.58 -5.24 -11.72
N TYR A 257 -2.26 -4.73 -10.54
CA TYR A 257 -3.20 -4.06 -9.63
C TYR A 257 -3.06 -2.54 -9.63
N ILE A 258 -1.86 -2.03 -9.85
CA ILE A 258 -1.50 -0.62 -9.69
C ILE A 258 -1.01 -0.08 -11.04
N ALA A 259 -1.37 1.16 -11.37
CA ALA A 259 -0.87 1.81 -12.58
C ALA A 259 0.61 2.22 -12.40
N PRO A 260 1.44 2.18 -13.47
CA PRO A 260 2.89 2.33 -13.37
C PRO A 260 3.35 3.67 -12.76
N GLU A 261 2.59 4.73 -12.94
CA GLU A 261 2.80 6.07 -12.39
C GLU A 261 2.60 6.16 -10.86
N TYR A 262 1.88 5.20 -10.25
CA TYR A 262 1.70 5.11 -8.80
C TYR A 262 2.68 4.15 -8.13
N ILE A 263 3.43 3.35 -8.90
CA ILE A 263 4.41 2.39 -8.34
C ILE A 263 5.77 3.09 -8.18
N PRO A 264 6.38 3.09 -6.98
CA PRO A 264 7.74 3.60 -6.76
C PRO A 264 8.78 2.97 -7.69
N VAL A 265 9.76 3.76 -8.14
CA VAL A 265 10.84 3.32 -9.02
C VAL A 265 11.61 2.10 -8.49
N GLN A 266 11.78 1.99 -7.18
CA GLN A 266 12.46 0.86 -6.53
C GLN A 266 11.75 -0.48 -6.73
N TYR A 267 10.45 -0.45 -7.06
CA TYR A 267 9.62 -1.61 -7.35
C TYR A 267 9.34 -1.80 -8.84
N GLY A 268 10.04 -1.04 -9.71
CA GLY A 268 9.93 -1.14 -11.16
C GLY A 268 8.78 -0.35 -11.78
N GLY A 269 8.27 0.65 -11.06
CA GLY A 269 7.36 1.66 -11.60
C GLY A 269 8.07 2.96 -12.01
N LEU A 270 7.29 4.04 -12.12
CA LEU A 270 7.76 5.36 -12.58
C LEU A 270 7.66 6.45 -11.50
N LYS A 271 7.03 6.17 -10.36
CA LYS A 271 6.83 7.16 -9.29
C LYS A 271 8.12 7.48 -8.55
N ARG A 272 8.38 8.77 -8.36
CA ARG A 272 9.47 9.29 -7.54
C ARG A 272 8.94 10.17 -6.43
N GLU A 273 9.69 10.24 -5.34
CA GLU A 273 9.39 11.13 -4.22
C GLU A 273 9.59 12.59 -4.65
N SER A 274 8.64 13.46 -4.31
CA SER A 274 8.69 14.91 -4.57
C SER A 274 9.01 15.28 -6.03
N ASP A 275 8.37 14.59 -6.98
CA ASP A 275 8.63 14.75 -8.40
C ASP A 275 8.08 16.08 -8.97
N GLN A 276 8.96 16.90 -9.53
CA GLN A 276 8.59 18.15 -10.22
C GLN A 276 8.47 17.96 -11.74
N GLU A 277 9.00 16.85 -12.27
CA GLU A 277 9.03 16.58 -13.70
C GLU A 277 7.80 15.83 -14.15
N PHE A 278 7.20 14.98 -13.33
CA PHE A 278 5.99 14.27 -13.73
C PHE A 278 5.02 14.13 -12.56
N THR A 279 3.75 14.18 -12.92
CA THR A 279 2.60 13.96 -12.08
C THR A 279 1.92 12.65 -12.47
N PRO A 280 1.04 12.08 -11.62
CA PRO A 280 0.24 10.92 -12.01
C PRO A 280 -0.73 11.18 -13.18
N SER A 281 -0.97 12.44 -13.55
CA SER A 281 -1.78 12.80 -14.71
C SER A 281 -1.03 12.65 -16.04
N ASP A 282 0.30 12.57 -16.00
CA ASP A 282 1.11 12.38 -17.21
C ASP A 282 0.97 10.94 -17.71
N GLN A 283 0.48 10.80 -18.94
CA GLN A 283 0.19 9.50 -19.54
C GLN A 283 1.44 8.63 -19.66
N VAL A 284 1.33 7.39 -19.18
CA VAL A 284 2.36 6.35 -19.36
C VAL A 284 1.98 5.45 -20.53
N SER A 285 2.88 5.35 -21.50
CA SER A 285 2.80 4.44 -22.63
C SER A 285 3.51 3.12 -22.32
N ASP A 286 3.05 2.05 -22.95
CA ASP A 286 3.71 0.75 -22.86
C ASP A 286 4.09 0.17 -24.23
N ALA A 287 5.18 -0.58 -24.23
CA ALA A 287 5.67 -1.35 -25.38
C ALA A 287 6.17 -2.71 -24.91
N THR A 288 6.50 -3.60 -25.85
CA THR A 288 7.07 -4.91 -25.56
C THR A 288 8.30 -5.14 -26.42
N VAL A 289 9.35 -5.70 -25.82
CA VAL A 289 10.52 -6.19 -26.54
C VAL A 289 10.59 -7.70 -26.41
N GLU A 290 10.60 -8.40 -27.54
CA GLU A 290 10.72 -9.85 -27.60
C GLU A 290 12.14 -10.31 -27.23
N GLY A 291 12.32 -11.62 -26.97
CA GLY A 291 13.61 -12.15 -26.58
C GLY A 291 14.63 -12.17 -27.73
N GLY A 292 15.86 -11.72 -27.48
CA GLY A 292 16.92 -11.64 -28.48
C GLY A 292 16.74 -10.51 -29.51
N ILE A 293 15.79 -9.59 -29.29
CA ILE A 293 15.46 -8.50 -30.21
C ILE A 293 15.85 -7.14 -29.61
N ILE A 294 16.18 -6.20 -30.50
CA ILE A 294 16.37 -4.79 -30.21
C ILE A 294 15.07 -4.06 -30.53
N GLU A 295 14.52 -3.35 -29.55
CA GLU A 295 13.35 -2.48 -29.71
C GLU A 295 13.78 -1.02 -29.62
N THR A 296 13.20 -0.14 -30.45
CA THR A 296 13.53 1.29 -30.45
C THR A 296 12.28 2.15 -30.28
N ILE A 297 12.20 2.86 -29.15
CA ILE A 297 11.16 3.87 -28.91
C ILE A 297 11.65 5.18 -29.49
N LYS A 298 10.79 5.85 -30.28
CA LYS A 298 11.12 7.07 -30.99
C LYS A 298 10.26 8.23 -30.50
N PHE A 299 10.88 9.34 -30.14
CA PHE A 299 10.20 10.60 -29.88
C PHE A 299 10.53 11.57 -31.01
N PRO A 300 9.60 11.81 -31.96
CA PRO A 300 9.80 12.78 -33.03
C PRO A 300 9.77 14.20 -32.45
N ILE A 301 10.63 15.07 -32.99
CA ILE A 301 10.86 16.42 -32.49
C ILE A 301 10.82 17.38 -33.68
N SER A 302 9.78 18.21 -33.74
CA SER A 302 9.58 19.13 -34.86
C SER A 302 10.06 20.56 -34.59
N GLU A 303 10.09 20.98 -33.32
CA GLU A 303 10.40 22.36 -32.93
C GLU A 303 11.67 22.44 -32.07
N PRO A 304 12.66 23.27 -32.43
CA PRO A 304 13.82 23.53 -31.59
C PRO A 304 13.50 24.48 -30.44
N GLY A 305 14.41 24.59 -29.46
CA GLY A 305 14.32 25.54 -28.35
C GLY A 305 13.56 25.02 -27.13
N VAL A 306 13.25 23.72 -27.08
CA VAL A 306 12.59 23.07 -25.95
C VAL A 306 13.46 21.97 -25.34
N THR A 307 13.22 21.64 -24.07
CA THR A 307 13.82 20.46 -23.44
C THR A 307 12.78 19.36 -23.38
N ILE A 308 13.11 18.19 -23.92
CA ILE A 308 12.32 16.97 -23.69
C ILE A 308 12.87 16.25 -22.46
N VAL A 309 11.95 15.79 -21.61
CA VAL A 309 12.24 14.97 -20.43
C VAL A 309 11.46 13.67 -20.57
N TRP A 310 12.09 12.54 -20.25
CA TRP A 310 11.43 11.25 -20.28
C TRP A 310 11.81 10.36 -19.09
N ASP A 311 10.87 9.48 -18.75
CA ASP A 311 11.11 8.34 -17.88
C ASP A 311 10.95 7.05 -18.68
N ILE A 312 11.80 6.07 -18.40
CA ILE A 312 11.67 4.71 -18.95
C ILE A 312 12.05 3.65 -17.93
N THR A 313 11.29 2.56 -17.90
CA THR A 313 11.63 1.35 -17.16
C THR A 313 11.29 0.10 -17.96
N VAL A 314 12.11 -0.94 -17.83
CA VAL A 314 11.84 -2.26 -18.40
C VAL A 314 11.62 -3.24 -17.27
N VAL A 315 10.50 -3.96 -17.30
CA VAL A 315 10.11 -4.89 -16.22
C VAL A 315 11.19 -5.97 -16.03
N GLY A 316 11.82 -5.94 -14.85
CA GLY A 316 12.90 -6.84 -14.45
C GLY A 316 14.31 -6.36 -14.79
N TRP A 317 14.46 -5.23 -15.48
CA TRP A 317 15.74 -4.55 -15.78
C TRP A 317 16.84 -5.35 -16.51
N ASP A 318 16.67 -6.65 -16.80
CA ASP A 318 17.68 -7.42 -17.55
C ASP A 318 17.68 -7.10 -19.06
N VAL A 319 18.09 -5.88 -19.42
CA VAL A 319 18.27 -5.39 -20.80
C VAL A 319 19.49 -4.47 -20.85
N THR A 320 20.04 -4.24 -22.04
CA THR A 320 20.91 -3.09 -22.28
C THR A 320 20.11 -1.93 -22.86
N TYR A 321 20.54 -0.71 -22.53
CA TYR A 321 19.81 0.52 -22.80
C TYR A 321 20.78 1.61 -23.26
N GLN A 322 20.38 2.32 -24.32
CA GLN A 322 21.14 3.41 -24.94
C GLN A 322 20.19 4.53 -25.38
N GLU A 323 20.67 5.77 -25.34
CA GLU A 323 19.90 6.96 -25.74
C GLU A 323 20.66 7.75 -26.80
N GLU A 324 19.97 8.12 -27.87
CA GLU A 324 20.56 8.84 -28.99
C GLU A 324 19.62 9.90 -29.52
N PHE A 325 20.17 11.02 -29.95
CA PHE A 325 19.48 12.01 -30.76
C PHE A 325 19.98 11.92 -32.20
N ILE A 326 19.04 11.85 -33.13
CA ILE A 326 19.30 11.80 -34.56
C ILE A 326 18.65 13.05 -35.17
N PRO A 327 19.44 14.06 -35.55
CA PRO A 327 18.97 15.22 -36.31
C PRO A 327 18.29 14.80 -37.62
N ASP A 328 17.33 15.60 -38.09
CA ASP A 328 16.75 15.40 -39.42
C ASP A 328 17.65 15.94 -40.54
N ASP A 329 18.53 16.90 -40.23
CA ASP A 329 19.53 17.41 -41.16
C ASP A 329 20.65 16.39 -41.37
N GLU A 330 20.87 15.97 -42.64
CA GLU A 330 21.91 15.03 -43.02
C GLU A 330 23.34 15.55 -42.75
N GLY A 331 23.50 16.87 -42.63
CA GLY A 331 24.78 17.51 -42.27
C GLY A 331 25.11 17.47 -40.78
N SER A 332 24.14 17.19 -39.92
CA SER A 332 24.30 17.19 -38.46
C SER A 332 24.71 15.82 -37.93
N TYR A 333 25.54 15.82 -36.88
CA TYR A 333 26.03 14.58 -36.29
C TYR A 333 25.00 13.94 -35.37
N LYS A 334 24.94 12.60 -35.41
CA LYS A 334 24.26 11.80 -34.40
C LYS A 334 24.89 12.02 -33.03
N ILE A 335 24.06 12.29 -32.03
CA ILE A 335 24.51 12.57 -30.66
C ILE A 335 24.13 11.39 -29.75
N VAL A 336 25.13 10.77 -29.13
CA VAL A 336 24.90 9.75 -28.09
C VAL A 336 24.66 10.47 -26.77
N ILE A 337 23.42 10.44 -26.29
CA ILE A 337 23.03 11.08 -25.01
C ILE A 337 23.48 10.20 -23.84
N GLN A 338 23.26 8.90 -23.95
CA GLN A 338 23.67 7.91 -22.95
C GLN A 338 24.23 6.70 -23.68
N SER A 339 25.50 6.41 -23.42
CA SER A 339 26.15 5.21 -23.95
C SER A 339 25.47 3.94 -23.44
N GLU A 340 25.58 2.87 -24.22
CA GLU A 340 25.02 1.56 -23.87
C GLU A 340 25.43 1.13 -22.46
N ARG A 341 24.44 0.79 -21.65
CA ARG A 341 24.66 0.24 -20.30
C ARG A 341 23.62 -0.81 -19.98
N LYS A 342 23.98 -1.74 -19.09
CA LYS A 342 22.99 -2.65 -18.49
C LYS A 342 22.05 -1.83 -17.61
N MET A 343 20.74 -2.01 -17.81
CA MET A 343 19.73 -1.36 -16.98
C MET A 343 19.72 -1.99 -15.59
N SER A 344 19.65 -1.16 -14.54
CA SER A 344 19.61 -1.61 -13.15
C SER A 344 18.51 -0.94 -12.33
N ALA A 345 17.88 0.10 -12.88
CA ALA A 345 16.78 0.86 -12.29
C ALA A 345 16.01 1.61 -13.39
N THR A 346 14.85 2.15 -13.03
CA THR A 346 14.12 3.13 -13.86
C THR A 346 15.01 4.34 -14.15
N VAL A 347 15.07 4.77 -15.42
CA VAL A 347 15.90 5.89 -15.88
C VAL A 347 15.04 7.13 -16.08
N ARG A 348 15.58 8.28 -15.67
CA ARG A 348 15.11 9.61 -16.10
C ARG A 348 16.24 10.29 -16.85
N SER A 349 15.92 10.85 -18.00
CA SER A 349 16.88 11.62 -18.80
C SER A 349 16.17 12.81 -19.44
N SER A 350 16.97 13.75 -19.93
CA SER A 350 16.48 14.97 -20.56
C SER A 350 17.48 15.47 -21.59
N TYR A 351 16.98 16.08 -22.66
CA TYR A 351 17.80 16.61 -23.73
C TYR A 351 17.26 17.95 -24.21
N TYR A 352 18.17 18.92 -24.40
CA TYR A 352 17.84 20.20 -25.01
C TYR A 352 17.88 20.06 -26.52
N ILE A 353 16.78 20.45 -27.17
CA ILE A 353 16.59 20.35 -28.60
C ILE A 353 17.07 21.64 -29.24
N ASN A 354 18.22 21.57 -29.92
CA ASN A 354 18.78 22.67 -30.70
C ASN A 354 18.25 22.69 -32.15
N GLU A 355 17.87 21.53 -32.69
CA GLU A 355 17.40 21.35 -34.07
C GLU A 355 16.33 20.23 -34.14
N PRO A 356 15.48 20.21 -35.20
CA PRO A 356 14.54 19.11 -35.43
C PRO A 356 15.20 17.75 -35.62
N GLY A 357 14.52 16.68 -35.23
CA GLY A 357 15.05 15.33 -35.28
C GLY A 357 14.21 14.33 -34.52
N LYS A 358 14.86 13.30 -33.98
CA LYS A 358 14.22 12.30 -33.12
C LYS A 358 15.14 11.80 -32.03
N ILE A 359 14.59 11.61 -30.84
CA ILE A 359 15.25 10.81 -29.79
C ILE A 359 14.91 9.35 -30.01
N GLN A 360 15.93 8.50 -29.94
CA GLN A 360 15.82 7.06 -29.98
C GLN A 360 16.27 6.48 -28.64
N LEU A 361 15.36 5.76 -28.00
CA LEU A 361 15.66 4.92 -26.87
C LEU A 361 15.81 3.50 -27.39
N ILE A 362 17.02 2.95 -27.33
CA ILE A 362 17.36 1.63 -27.87
C ILE A 362 17.44 0.66 -26.70
N ILE A 363 16.59 -0.38 -26.75
CA ILE A 363 16.49 -1.41 -25.72
C ILE A 363 16.85 -2.76 -26.34
N THR A 364 17.94 -3.36 -25.90
CA THR A 364 18.34 -4.69 -26.35
C THR A 364 17.99 -5.74 -25.29
N ASN A 365 17.11 -6.67 -25.66
CA ASN A 365 16.73 -7.77 -24.78
C ASN A 365 17.58 -9.01 -25.06
N ASN A 366 18.70 -9.14 -24.35
CA ASN A 366 19.59 -10.30 -24.44
C ASN A 366 19.02 -11.58 -23.78
N THR A 367 17.77 -11.56 -23.30
CA THR A 367 17.12 -12.71 -22.68
C THR A 367 16.15 -13.39 -23.65
N PHE A 368 15.78 -14.64 -23.39
CA PHE A 368 14.82 -15.38 -24.23
C PHE A 368 13.34 -15.02 -23.96
N LYS A 369 13.06 -14.26 -22.89
CA LYS A 369 11.68 -13.93 -22.51
C LYS A 369 11.35 -12.51 -22.93
N LYS A 370 10.16 -12.31 -23.49
CA LYS A 370 9.65 -10.97 -23.75
C LYS A 370 9.55 -10.14 -22.48
N LYS A 371 9.83 -8.84 -22.60
CA LYS A 371 9.82 -7.87 -21.51
C LYS A 371 8.92 -6.70 -21.85
N LYS A 372 8.23 -6.19 -20.83
CA LYS A 372 7.37 -5.01 -20.95
C LYS A 372 8.19 -3.75 -20.70
N ILE A 373 8.05 -2.78 -21.57
CA ILE A 373 8.64 -1.44 -21.47
C ILE A 373 7.54 -0.47 -21.05
N LEU A 374 7.84 0.43 -20.13
CA LEU A 374 6.96 1.49 -19.68
C LEU A 374 7.71 2.81 -19.82
N TYR A 375 7.10 3.79 -20.47
CA TYR A 375 7.75 5.06 -20.73
C TYR A 375 6.75 6.21 -20.76
N ARG A 376 7.23 7.41 -20.44
CA ARG A 376 6.49 8.66 -20.61
C ARG A 376 7.47 9.76 -20.98
N SER A 377 6.98 10.76 -21.69
CA SER A 377 7.78 11.92 -22.10
C SER A 377 6.94 13.18 -22.09
N LYS A 378 7.59 14.33 -21.89
CA LYS A 378 6.97 15.63 -22.06
C LYS A 378 7.99 16.66 -22.54
N PHE A 379 7.49 17.69 -23.20
CA PHE A 379 8.28 18.85 -23.60
C PHE A 379 8.08 19.97 -22.59
N LYS A 380 9.15 20.71 -22.28
CA LYS A 380 9.08 21.90 -21.45
C LYS A 380 9.88 23.05 -22.05
N PRO A 381 9.46 24.31 -21.82
CA PRO A 381 10.27 25.47 -22.17
C PRO A 381 11.62 25.40 -21.46
N THR A 382 12.70 25.65 -22.20
CA THR A 382 14.02 25.76 -21.61
C THR A 382 14.18 27.16 -21.04
N ILE A 383 14.20 27.31 -19.71
CA ILE A 383 14.58 28.58 -19.08
C ILE A 383 16.11 28.60 -19.01
N PRO A 384 16.80 29.47 -19.77
CA PRO A 384 18.25 29.52 -19.71
C PRO A 384 18.72 29.97 -18.33
N MET A 385 19.68 29.26 -17.73
CA MET A 385 20.11 29.53 -16.34
C MET A 385 20.65 30.96 -16.12
N TYR A 386 21.04 31.67 -17.17
CA TYR A 386 21.54 33.06 -17.08
C TYR A 386 20.46 34.09 -16.67
N VAL A 387 19.17 33.73 -16.70
CA VAL A 387 18.07 34.65 -16.32
C VAL A 387 17.82 34.67 -14.80
N LYS A 388 18.36 33.72 -14.03
CA LYS A 388 18.20 33.64 -12.57
C LYS A 388 19.27 34.40 -11.76
N ILE A 389 20.19 35.09 -12.42
CA ILE A 389 21.16 35.99 -11.77
C ILE A 389 20.70 37.43 -12.03
N ARG A 390 19.68 37.90 -11.31
CA ARG A 390 19.37 39.33 -11.17
C ARG A 390 18.71 39.61 -9.85
#